data_AF-A0A848EPX6-F1
#
_entry.id   AF-A0A848EPX6-F1
#
_cell.length_a   1.000
_cell.length_b   1.000
_cell.length_c   1.000
_cell.angle_alpha   90.00
_cell.angle_beta   90.00
_cell.angle_gamma   90.00
#
_symmetry.space_group_name_H-M   'P 1'
#
loop_
_entity.id
_entity.type
_entity.pdbx_description
1 polymer ?
#
loop_
_entity_poly.entity_id
_entity_poly.type
_entity_poly.pdbx_seq_one_letter_code
_entity_poly.pdbx_strand_id
1 'polypeptide(L)'
;MKTTTNTYRLPQTTTPEELEMNGIRILNFGDQVLLAGHCFSKGKDYWYGAAYTFTTKNHTCEGEVRLTAVSDKLFEDDGHAIEWAMKH
;
A
#
# COMPACT_ATOMS: atom_id res chain seq x y z
N MET A 1 -14.32 -13.97 -6.32
CA MET A 1 -13.24 -13.53 -5.43
C MET A 1 -13.58 -12.11 -4.97
N LYS A 2 -13.82 -11.88 -3.68
CA LYS A 2 -14.00 -10.52 -3.15
C LYS A 2 -12.63 -9.87 -3.16
N THR A 3 -12.45 -8.89 -4.04
CA THR A 3 -11.20 -8.13 -4.19
C THR A 3 -10.81 -7.51 -2.85
N THR A 4 -9.62 -7.87 -2.37
CA THR A 4 -9.05 -7.50 -1.06
C THR A 4 -9.03 -5.99 -0.82
N THR A 5 -9.06 -5.19 -1.89
CA THR A 5 -9.09 -3.72 -1.87
C THR A 5 -10.24 -3.13 -1.05
N ASN A 6 -11.44 -3.73 -1.09
CA ASN A 6 -12.58 -3.20 -0.33
C ASN A 6 -12.42 -3.45 1.19
N THR A 7 -11.65 -4.48 1.57
CA THR A 7 -11.37 -4.81 2.98
C THR A 7 -10.51 -3.74 3.65
N TYR A 8 -9.55 -3.16 2.92
CA TYR A 8 -8.61 -2.18 3.46
C TYR A 8 -8.96 -0.73 3.12
N ARG A 9 -10.05 -0.50 2.37
CA ARG A 9 -10.52 0.84 1.95
C ARG A 9 -9.44 1.68 1.26
N LEU A 10 -8.51 1.02 0.57
CA LEU A 10 -7.46 1.69 -0.18
C LEU A 10 -8.07 2.46 -1.36
N PRO A 11 -7.81 3.76 -1.50
CA PRO A 11 -8.31 4.54 -2.62
C PRO A 11 -7.66 4.05 -3.93
N GLN A 12 -8.45 4.00 -5.01
CA GLN A 12 -7.93 3.61 -6.34
C GLN A 12 -6.92 4.62 -6.87
N THR A 13 -7.17 5.90 -6.64
CA THR A 13 -6.31 7.03 -7.02
C THR A 13 -6.19 7.96 -5.83
N THR A 14 -4.98 8.41 -5.51
CA THR A 14 -4.67 9.25 -4.34
C THR A 14 -3.28 9.89 -4.50
N THR A 15 -2.72 10.43 -3.42
CA THR A 15 -1.34 10.92 -3.34
C THR A 15 -0.57 10.16 -2.23
N PRO A 16 0.78 10.10 -2.30
CA PRO A 16 1.59 9.56 -1.22
C PRO A 16 1.29 10.22 0.14
N GLU A 17 1.10 11.54 0.17
CA GLU A 17 0.77 12.28 1.39
C GLU A 17 -0.54 11.81 2.03
N GLU A 18 -1.59 11.66 1.24
CA GLU A 18 -2.89 11.18 1.72
C GLU A 18 -2.77 9.74 2.26
N LEU A 19 -1.95 8.88 1.65
CA LEU A 19 -1.67 7.55 2.16
C LEU A 19 -0.99 7.61 3.54
N GLU A 20 0.06 8.42 3.70
CA GLU A 20 0.75 8.59 4.99
C GLU A 20 -0.16 9.16 6.09
N MET A 21 -1.01 10.13 5.74
CA MET A 21 -1.96 10.73 6.68
C MET A 21 -3.01 9.73 7.20
N ASN A 22 -3.28 8.66 6.46
CA ASN A 22 -4.14 7.55 6.90
C ASN A 22 -3.44 6.57 7.85
N GLY A 23 -2.22 6.89 8.33
CA GLY A 23 -1.46 6.07 9.27
C GLY A 23 -0.81 4.85 8.62
N ILE A 24 -0.62 4.91 7.31
CA ILE A 24 -0.04 3.82 6.51
C ILE A 24 1.46 4.08 6.34
N ARG A 25 2.27 3.02 6.41
CA ARG A 25 3.69 3.11 6.10
C ARG A 25 3.90 2.97 4.60
N ILE A 26 4.55 3.95 4.00
CA ILE A 26 4.90 3.91 2.58
C ILE A 26 6.39 4.06 2.34
N LEU A 27 6.84 3.62 1.17
CA LEU A 27 8.19 3.82 0.67
C LEU A 27 8.12 4.16 -0.82
N ASN A 28 8.67 5.32 -1.21
CA ASN A 28 8.82 5.67 -2.62
C ASN A 28 9.97 4.85 -3.23
N PHE A 29 9.69 4.12 -4.30
CA PHE A 29 10.61 3.20 -4.96
C PHE A 29 10.53 3.35 -6.48
N GLY A 30 11.40 4.17 -7.06
CA GLY A 30 11.38 4.48 -8.50
C GLY A 30 10.06 5.17 -8.90
N ASP A 31 9.31 4.55 -9.80
CA ASP A 31 7.97 4.98 -10.25
C ASP A 31 6.83 4.42 -9.37
N GLN A 32 7.14 3.66 -8.33
CA GLN A 32 6.17 3.04 -7.44
C GLN A 32 6.18 3.64 -6.03
N VAL A 33 5.05 3.49 -5.34
CA VAL A 33 4.91 3.71 -3.91
C VAL A 33 4.52 2.38 -3.28
N LEU A 34 5.43 1.82 -2.50
CA LEU A 34 5.24 0.56 -1.78
C LEU A 34 4.54 0.87 -0.46
N LEU A 35 3.62 0.01 -0.06
CA LEU A 35 2.75 0.23 1.08
C LEU A 35 2.76 -0.99 1.99
N ALA A 36 2.94 -0.74 3.30
CA ALA A 36 2.64 -1.69 4.36
C ALA A 36 1.54 -1.09 5.24
N GLY A 37 0.35 -1.67 5.16
CA GLY A 37 -0.81 -1.23 5.92
C GLY A 37 -1.07 -2.13 7.12
N HIS A 38 -1.54 -1.53 8.23
CA HIS A 38 -1.83 -2.24 9.46
C HIS A 38 -3.27 -2.69 9.60
N CYS A 39 -3.43 -3.94 10.06
CA CYS A 39 -4.72 -4.54 10.30
C CYS A 39 -4.67 -5.39 11.57
N PHE A 40 -5.54 -5.09 12.53
CA PHE A 40 -5.73 -5.93 13.70
C PHE A 40 -6.78 -7.00 13.40
N SER A 41 -6.42 -8.28 13.56
CA SER A 41 -7.34 -9.40 13.33
C SER A 41 -7.10 -10.52 14.34
N LYS A 42 -8.16 -11.16 14.82
CA LYS A 42 -8.09 -12.32 15.74
C LYS A 42 -7.20 -12.08 16.98
N GLY A 43 -7.17 -10.86 17.49
CA GLY A 43 -6.39 -10.52 18.69
C GLY A 43 -4.89 -10.34 18.46
N LYS A 44 -4.45 -10.21 17.20
CA LYS A 44 -3.05 -10.00 16.82
C LYS A 44 -2.92 -8.93 15.74
N ASP A 45 -1.76 -8.31 15.71
CA ASP A 45 -1.34 -7.38 14.66
C ASP A 45 -0.90 -8.16 13.42
N TYR A 46 -1.38 -7.70 12.26
CA TYR A 46 -0.98 -8.20 10.96
C TYR A 46 -0.77 -7.04 10.01
N TRP A 47 0.01 -7.27 8.97
CA TRP A 47 0.30 -6.30 7.93
C TRP A 47 -0.09 -6.82 6.54
N TYR A 48 -0.44 -5.92 5.64
CA TYR A 48 -0.72 -6.22 4.23
C TYR A 48 0.14 -5.35 3.33
N GLY A 49 0.53 -5.91 2.19
CA GLY A 49 1.30 -5.20 1.18
C GLY A 49 0.38 -4.59 0.13
N ALA A 50 0.69 -3.39 -0.36
CA ALA A 50 0.11 -2.86 -1.58
C ALA A 50 1.16 -2.10 -2.39
N ALA A 51 0.92 -1.98 -3.69
CA ALA A 51 1.74 -1.18 -4.58
C ALA A 51 0.86 -0.16 -5.31
N TYR A 52 1.40 1.04 -5.42
CA TYR A 52 0.86 2.13 -6.22
C TYR A 52 1.90 2.56 -7.26
N THR A 53 1.45 3.12 -8.37
CA THR A 53 2.34 3.67 -9.41
C THR A 53 1.99 5.12 -9.67
N PHE A 54 3.00 5.98 -9.78
CA PHE A 54 2.80 7.37 -10.20
C PHE A 54 2.21 7.42 -11.61
N THR A 55 1.15 8.20 -11.78
CA THR A 55 0.48 8.34 -13.09
C THR A 55 1.13 9.42 -13.96
N THR A 56 2.00 10.24 -13.36
CA THR A 56 2.72 11.34 -14.01
C THR A 56 4.18 11.36 -13.58
N LYS A 57 4.99 12.25 -14.15
CA LYS A 57 6.39 12.46 -13.75
C LYS A 57 6.54 13.16 -12.39
N ASN A 58 5.44 13.60 -11.77
CA ASN A 58 5.49 14.24 -10.47
C ASN A 58 5.58 13.18 -9.37
N HIS A 59 6.79 12.89 -8.88
CA HIS A 59 7.02 11.89 -7.82
C HIS A 59 7.18 12.54 -6.43
N THR A 60 6.62 13.73 -6.24
CA THR A 60 6.54 14.36 -4.90
C THR A 60 5.40 13.72 -4.09
N CYS A 61 5.26 14.12 -2.83
CA CYS A 61 4.18 13.65 -1.96
C CYS A 61 2.77 14.00 -2.46
N GLU A 62 2.63 14.99 -3.35
CA GLU A 62 1.37 15.39 -3.99
C GLU A 62 1.17 14.75 -5.37
N GLY A 63 2.11 13.92 -5.82
CA GLY A 63 2.00 13.21 -7.10
C GLY A 63 0.81 12.24 -7.11
N GLU A 64 0.01 12.27 -8.18
CA GLU A 64 -1.07 11.29 -8.32
C GLU A 64 -0.50 9.88 -8.48
N VAL A 65 -0.99 8.96 -7.65
CA VAL A 65 -0.67 7.54 -7.70
C VAL A 65 -1.93 6.69 -7.85
N ARG A 66 -1.79 5.57 -8.56
CA ARG A 66 -2.87 4.61 -8.79
C ARG A 66 -2.53 3.25 -8.21
N LEU A 67 -3.48 2.63 -7.53
CA LEU A 67 -3.33 1.30 -6.94
C LEU A 67 -3.14 0.25 -8.05
N THR A 68 -2.07 -0.53 -7.98
CA THR A 68 -1.75 -1.58 -8.95
C THR A 68 -1.89 -2.98 -8.37
N ALA A 69 -1.53 -3.17 -7.09
CA ALA A 69 -1.55 -4.47 -6.44
C ALA A 69 -1.89 -4.37 -4.95
N VAL A 70 -2.54 -5.41 -4.41
CA VAL A 70 -2.82 -5.61 -2.98
C VAL A 70 -2.59 -7.08 -2.65
N SER A 71 -1.91 -7.36 -1.54
CA SER A 71 -1.65 -8.73 -1.13
C SER A 71 -2.94 -9.47 -0.81
N ASP A 72 -3.02 -10.72 -1.27
CA ASP A 72 -4.11 -11.66 -0.96
C ASP A 72 -3.92 -12.34 0.40
N LYS A 73 -2.74 -12.15 1.01
CA LYS A 73 -2.37 -12.65 2.34
C LYS A 73 -1.95 -11.52 3.28
N LEU A 74 -1.93 -11.86 4.56
CA LEU A 74 -1.41 -11.05 5.65
C LEU A 74 0.00 -11.53 6.04
N PHE A 75 0.78 -10.61 6.61
CA PHE A 75 2.16 -10.79 7.05
C PHE A 75 2.29 -10.51 8.55
N GLU A 76 3.29 -11.13 9.17
CA GLU A 76 3.62 -10.91 10.59
C GLU A 76 4.47 -9.65 10.79
N ASP A 77 5.27 -9.28 9.78
CA ASP A 77 6.08 -8.05 9.78
C ASP A 77 5.99 -7.23 8.46
N ASP A 78 6.40 -5.96 8.51
CA ASP A 78 6.14 -4.90 7.54
C ASP A 78 7.20 -4.97 6.47
N GLY A 79 8.39 -5.43 6.85
CA GLY A 79 9.43 -5.91 5.95
C GLY A 79 8.89 -6.91 4.94
N HIS A 80 8.19 -7.97 5.36
CA HIS A 80 7.62 -8.93 4.40
C HIS A 80 6.47 -8.36 3.57
N ALA A 81 5.67 -7.45 4.12
CA ALA A 81 4.63 -6.76 3.36
C ALA A 81 5.22 -5.85 2.25
N ILE A 82 6.27 -5.10 2.56
CA ILE A 82 7.03 -4.29 1.60
C ILE A 82 7.77 -5.17 0.60
N GLU A 83 8.38 -6.28 1.04
CA GLU A 83 9.04 -7.24 0.15
C GLU A 83 8.05 -7.80 -0.88
N TRP A 84 6.82 -8.11 -0.45
CA TRP A 84 5.76 -8.51 -1.36
C TRP A 84 5.39 -7.38 -2.32
N ALA A 85 5.17 -6.16 -1.81
CA ALA A 85 4.81 -5.00 -2.63
C ALA A 85 5.88 -4.67 -3.69
N MET A 86 7.16 -4.80 -3.36
CA MET A 86 8.27 -4.55 -4.30
C MET A 86 8.28 -5.51 -5.49
N LYS A 87 7.69 -6.71 -5.34
CA LYS A 87 7.63 -7.75 -6.37
C LYS A 87 6.38 -7.65 -7.26
N HIS A 88 5.48 -6.69 -7.02
CA HIS A 88 4.17 -6.56 -7.67
C HIS A 88 3.86 -5.12 -8.11
#